data_AF-A0A238YTH3-F1
#
_entry.id   AF-A0A238YTH3-F1
#
_cell.length_a   1.000
_cell.length_b   1.000
_cell.length_c   1.000
_cell.angle_alpha   90.00
_cell.angle_beta   90.00
_cell.angle_gamma   90.00
#
_symmetry.space_group_name_H-M   'P 1'
#
loop_
_entity.id
_entity.type
_entity.pdbx_description
1 polymer ?
#
loop_
_entity_poly.entity_id
_entity_poly.type
_entity_poly.pdbx_seq_one_letter_code
_entity_poly.pdbx_strand_id
1 'polypeptide(L)'
;MTEKLHSYDMALFSRSFLNCAQRHSIVMLAERRVRVAELFATCHVSSDVILDQCIRKRIPKYDFDFDGLTDADFQMAGVDRKSQFPDNFATARDTVLERIAADGFVLLAGDVFYLEHCPEFRNAHLFHLIIVTGYDAQTDTWAIIDDNPASVLCHYSYKTPDLAAFYNNNSVREFRTYAALATQDTAAALHRFRAHQKGRTDSLVLLTGIHDLLASPWNDPGVLFGHLGQAMSILAGSRRCFGAFLRDVAHQPDLANMADALSDRAFKLRELITFAGLGKMPPSRRIPARAAELAAAEADFSASLITLTQSLEEDETNDLCTHG
;
A
#
# COMPACT_ATOMS: atom_id res chain seq x y z
N MET A 1 22.75 -4.77 16.84
CA MET A 1 21.99 -5.83 16.14
C MET A 1 22.55 -5.94 14.72
N THR A 2 22.87 -7.13 14.21
CA THR A 2 23.28 -7.30 12.81
C THR A 2 22.01 -7.40 11.95
N GLU A 3 21.77 -6.45 11.06
CA GLU A 3 20.60 -6.48 10.18
C GLU A 3 20.72 -7.64 9.19
N LYS A 4 19.77 -8.57 9.24
CA LYS A 4 19.62 -9.61 8.22
C LYS A 4 18.48 -9.20 7.31
N LEU A 5 18.81 -8.77 6.10
CA LEU A 5 17.83 -8.38 5.08
C LEU A 5 16.83 -9.52 4.85
N HIS A 6 15.55 -9.16 4.85
CA HIS A 6 14.50 -10.05 4.41
C HIS A 6 14.49 -10.06 2.87
N SER A 7 14.54 -11.24 2.28
CA SER A 7 14.69 -11.41 0.83
C SER A 7 13.36 -11.16 0.10
N TYR A 8 12.81 -9.95 0.21
CA TYR A 8 11.56 -9.60 -0.44
C TYR A 8 11.32 -8.08 -0.54
N ASP A 9 12.27 -7.32 -1.10
CA ASP A 9 12.03 -5.92 -1.44
C ASP A 9 11.76 -5.79 -2.94
N MET A 10 10.50 -5.51 -3.29
CA MET A 10 10.05 -5.28 -4.66
C MET A 10 9.46 -3.88 -4.77
N ALA A 11 9.69 -3.21 -5.91
CA ALA A 11 9.07 -1.91 -6.21
C ALA A 11 7.53 -1.94 -6.02
N LEU A 12 6.91 -3.09 -6.30
CA LEU A 12 5.49 -3.36 -6.12
C LEU A 12 5.00 -3.15 -4.68
N PHE A 13 5.77 -3.60 -3.70
CA PHE A 13 5.40 -3.53 -2.28
C PHE A 13 6.12 -2.39 -1.57
N SER A 14 6.54 -1.36 -2.29
CA SER A 14 7.20 -0.20 -1.70
C SER A 14 6.24 0.60 -0.81
N ARG A 15 6.78 1.32 0.18
CA ARG A 15 6.04 2.29 1.02
C ARG A 15 5.52 3.51 0.24
N SER A 16 5.51 3.48 -1.09
CA SER A 16 5.08 4.61 -1.92
C SER A 16 3.58 4.85 -1.80
N PHE A 17 2.79 3.79 -1.61
CA PHE A 17 1.33 3.84 -1.53
C PHE A 17 0.76 3.08 -0.33
N LEU A 18 1.32 1.91 -0.02
CA LEU A 18 0.85 1.07 1.07
C LEU A 18 1.40 1.53 2.42
N ASN A 19 0.56 1.53 3.46
CA ASN A 19 1.02 1.69 4.83
C ASN A 19 1.68 0.40 5.36
N CYS A 20 2.27 0.45 6.56
CA CYS A 20 3.01 -0.70 7.12
C CYS A 20 2.12 -1.95 7.22
N ALA A 21 0.89 -1.82 7.71
CA ALA A 21 -0.04 -2.94 7.84
C ALA A 21 -0.34 -3.60 6.50
N GLN A 22 -0.69 -2.78 5.50
CA GLN A 22 -1.01 -3.23 4.15
C GLN A 22 0.20 -3.90 3.51
N ARG A 23 1.36 -3.23 3.51
CA ARG A 23 2.61 -3.76 2.95
C ARG A 23 3.02 -5.06 3.61
N HIS A 24 3.07 -5.11 4.94
CA HIS A 24 3.47 -6.30 5.69
C HIS A 24 2.53 -7.47 5.39
N SER A 25 1.22 -7.23 5.35
CA SER A 25 0.26 -8.28 4.98
C SER A 25 0.51 -8.83 3.59
N ILE A 26 0.68 -7.95 2.59
CA ILE A 26 0.85 -8.35 1.19
C ILE A 26 2.16 -9.11 0.98
N VAL A 27 3.27 -8.62 1.55
CA VAL A 27 4.57 -9.31 1.46
C VAL A 27 4.46 -10.72 2.01
N MET A 28 3.94 -10.87 3.23
CA MET A 28 3.85 -12.18 3.88
C MET A 28 2.89 -13.15 3.17
N LEU A 29 1.81 -12.63 2.59
CA LEU A 29 0.89 -13.43 1.78
C LEU A 29 1.52 -13.86 0.46
N ALA A 30 2.27 -12.98 -0.20
CA ALA A 30 2.95 -13.29 -1.45
C ALA A 30 4.04 -14.36 -1.26
N GLU A 31 4.81 -14.30 -0.16
CA GLU A 31 5.75 -15.36 0.23
C GLU A 31 5.07 -16.72 0.40
N ARG A 32 3.81 -16.72 0.85
CA ARG A 32 2.96 -17.91 1.02
C ARG A 32 2.18 -18.28 -0.24
N ARG A 33 2.56 -17.72 -1.39
CA ARG A 33 1.98 -18.01 -2.72
C ARG A 33 0.50 -17.64 -2.84
N VAL A 34 0.01 -16.72 -2.01
CA VAL A 34 -1.29 -16.10 -2.22
C VAL A 34 -1.19 -15.18 -3.44
N ARG A 35 -2.24 -15.15 -4.28
CA ARG A 35 -2.31 -14.31 -5.48
C ARG A 35 -2.62 -12.87 -5.09
N VAL A 36 -1.67 -12.20 -4.45
CA VAL A 36 -1.86 -10.84 -3.92
C VAL A 36 -2.17 -9.80 -4.99
N ALA A 37 -1.88 -10.06 -6.26
CA ALA A 37 -2.27 -9.20 -7.37
C ALA A 37 -3.80 -9.00 -7.45
N GLU A 38 -4.60 -9.98 -7.00
CA GLU A 38 -6.08 -9.88 -6.94
C GLU A 38 -6.54 -8.76 -5.99
N LEU A 39 -5.75 -8.45 -4.96
CA LEU A 39 -6.02 -7.37 -4.00
C LEU A 39 -5.92 -5.96 -4.61
N PHE A 40 -5.35 -5.84 -5.81
CA PHE A 40 -5.06 -4.56 -6.44
C PHE A 40 -6.08 -4.14 -7.52
N ALA A 41 -7.22 -4.84 -7.60
CA ALA A 41 -8.29 -4.58 -8.58
C ALA A 41 -8.79 -3.12 -8.61
N THR A 42 -8.69 -2.40 -7.48
CA THR A 42 -9.17 -1.02 -7.31
C THR A 42 -8.05 -0.02 -7.06
N CYS A 43 -6.79 -0.42 -7.25
CA CYS A 43 -5.64 0.46 -7.02
C CYS A 43 -5.47 1.55 -8.09
N HIS A 44 -6.33 1.64 -9.11
CA HIS A 44 -6.34 2.75 -10.07
C HIS A 44 -6.97 4.03 -9.48
N VAL A 45 -6.40 4.52 -8.37
CA VAL A 45 -6.94 5.65 -7.61
C VAL A 45 -6.97 6.92 -8.47
N SER A 46 -8.09 7.64 -8.43
CA SER A 46 -8.27 8.92 -9.13
C SER A 46 -7.36 10.01 -8.56
N SER A 47 -6.79 10.84 -9.43
CA SER A 47 -5.97 11.99 -9.02
C SER A 47 -6.78 13.02 -8.22
N ASP A 48 -8.10 13.09 -8.43
CA ASP A 48 -9.00 13.95 -7.66
C ASP A 48 -9.12 13.50 -6.20
N VAL A 49 -9.16 12.19 -5.95
CA VAL A 49 -9.18 11.62 -4.58
C VAL A 49 -7.85 11.94 -3.89
N ILE A 50 -6.74 11.82 -4.61
CA ILE A 50 -5.40 12.15 -4.09
C ILE A 50 -5.31 13.66 -3.77
N LEU A 51 -5.80 14.53 -4.66
CA LEU A 51 -5.87 15.96 -4.43
C LEU A 51 -6.67 16.30 -3.17
N ASP A 52 -7.86 15.73 -3.03
CA ASP A 52 -8.74 16.00 -1.91
C ASP A 52 -8.10 15.58 -0.58
N GLN A 53 -7.59 14.35 -0.49
CA GLN A 53 -7.03 13.85 0.76
C GLN A 53 -5.67 14.47 1.09
N CYS A 54 -4.73 14.47 0.15
CA CYS A 54 -3.34 14.87 0.43
C CYS A 54 -3.15 16.39 0.46
N ILE A 55 -3.82 17.13 -0.42
CA ILE A 55 -3.59 18.58 -0.55
C ILE A 55 -4.64 19.37 0.23
N ARG A 56 -5.93 19.05 0.06
CA ARG A 56 -7.01 19.82 0.71
C ARG A 56 -7.18 19.45 2.18
N LYS A 57 -7.30 18.16 2.48
CA LYS A 57 -7.48 17.63 3.85
C LYS A 57 -6.16 17.42 4.60
N ARG A 58 -5.02 17.45 3.90
CA ARG A 58 -3.66 17.23 4.46
C ARG A 58 -3.53 15.91 5.21
N ILE A 59 -4.26 14.89 4.78
CA ILE A 59 -4.16 13.53 5.32
C ILE A 59 -2.74 13.02 5.03
N PRO A 60 -2.00 12.55 6.05
CA PRO A 60 -0.69 11.94 5.85
C PRO A 60 -0.77 10.75 4.91
N LYS A 61 0.28 10.55 4.11
CA LYS A 61 0.36 9.43 3.14
C LYS A 61 -0.03 8.07 3.71
N TYR A 62 0.38 7.75 4.94
CA TYR A 62 0.15 6.44 5.54
C TYR A 62 -1.28 6.26 6.08
N ASP A 63 -2.03 7.36 6.17
CA ASP A 63 -3.44 7.39 6.54
C ASP A 63 -4.34 7.60 5.29
N PHE A 64 -3.76 7.55 4.09
CA PHE A 64 -4.49 7.70 2.84
C PHE A 64 -5.49 6.55 2.67
N ASP A 65 -6.75 6.91 2.50
CA ASP A 65 -7.84 5.95 2.37
C ASP A 65 -8.18 5.72 0.90
N PHE A 66 -8.41 4.46 0.53
CA PHE A 66 -8.88 4.10 -0.80
C PHE A 66 -9.78 2.87 -0.74
N ASP A 67 -10.59 2.72 -1.78
CA ASP A 67 -11.57 1.65 -1.91
C ASP A 67 -10.92 0.30 -2.26
N GLY A 68 -10.10 -0.25 -1.37
CA GLY A 68 -9.43 -1.54 -1.55
C GLY A 68 -8.71 -2.03 -0.28
N LEU A 69 -8.21 -3.27 -0.31
CA LEU A 69 -7.60 -3.95 0.84
C LEU A 69 -8.55 -4.07 2.05
N THR A 70 -9.84 -4.13 1.79
CA THR A 70 -10.90 -4.46 2.76
C THR A 70 -10.91 -5.95 3.07
N ASP A 71 -11.55 -6.38 4.16
CA ASP A 71 -11.65 -7.81 4.49
C ASP A 71 -12.31 -8.61 3.35
N ALA A 72 -13.26 -8.02 2.62
CA ALA A 72 -13.88 -8.63 1.45
C ALA A 72 -12.87 -8.83 0.30
N ASP A 73 -11.96 -7.88 0.07
CA ASP A 73 -10.91 -8.02 -0.94
C ASP A 73 -9.92 -9.14 -0.55
N PHE A 74 -9.59 -9.27 0.75
CA PHE A 74 -8.78 -10.39 1.24
C PHE A 74 -9.50 -11.73 1.05
N GLN A 75 -10.81 -11.81 1.34
CA GLN A 75 -11.59 -13.03 1.16
C GLN A 75 -11.63 -13.47 -0.32
N MET A 76 -11.78 -12.52 -1.23
CA MET A 76 -11.70 -12.75 -2.68
C MET A 76 -10.35 -13.34 -3.09
N ALA A 77 -9.24 -12.86 -2.50
CA ALA A 77 -7.91 -13.42 -2.68
C ALA A 77 -7.66 -14.73 -1.91
N GLY A 78 -8.71 -15.31 -1.31
CA GLY A 78 -8.66 -16.57 -0.56
C GLY A 78 -8.05 -16.44 0.84
N VAL A 79 -8.24 -15.30 1.51
CA VAL A 79 -7.68 -15.03 2.85
C VAL A 79 -8.76 -14.46 3.78
N ASP A 80 -8.98 -15.09 4.92
CA ASP A 80 -9.80 -14.55 6.01
C ASP A 80 -8.92 -13.70 6.94
N ARG A 81 -8.94 -12.39 6.70
CA ARG A 81 -8.26 -11.42 7.55
C ARG A 81 -9.14 -11.05 8.74
N LYS A 82 -8.60 -11.13 9.95
CA LYS A 82 -9.30 -10.73 11.18
C LYS A 82 -8.42 -9.94 12.11
N SER A 83 -9.00 -8.88 12.69
CA SER A 83 -8.41 -8.12 13.78
C SER A 83 -8.90 -8.65 15.13
N GLN A 84 -7.97 -8.82 16.07
CA GLN A 84 -8.25 -9.29 17.42
C GLN A 84 -7.68 -8.29 18.42
N PHE A 85 -8.44 -8.05 19.51
CA PHE A 85 -8.14 -6.97 20.47
C PHE A 85 -8.03 -7.49 21.92
N PRO A 86 -7.06 -8.36 22.24
CA PRO A 86 -6.87 -8.80 23.61
C PRO A 86 -6.29 -7.68 24.49
N ASP A 87 -6.61 -7.72 25.79
CA ASP A 87 -6.24 -6.66 26.73
C ASP A 87 -4.74 -6.50 26.94
N ASN A 88 -3.95 -7.56 26.73
CA ASN A 88 -2.50 -7.55 26.92
C ASN A 88 -1.84 -8.72 26.17
N PHE A 89 -0.52 -8.65 26.04
CA PHE A 89 0.28 -9.63 25.31
C PHE A 89 0.21 -11.04 25.92
N ALA A 90 0.10 -11.15 27.25
CA ALA A 90 0.01 -12.47 27.90
C ALA A 90 -1.28 -13.19 27.49
N THR A 91 -2.40 -12.46 27.39
CA THR A 91 -3.68 -12.98 26.87
C THR A 91 -3.62 -13.28 25.36
N ALA A 92 -2.89 -12.47 24.59
CA ALA A 92 -2.73 -12.68 23.14
C ALA A 92 -1.83 -13.87 22.79
N ARG A 93 -0.87 -14.20 23.67
CA ARG A 93 0.29 -15.04 23.37
C ARG A 93 -0.07 -16.38 22.73
N ASP A 94 -0.97 -17.12 23.36
CA ASP A 94 -1.28 -18.49 22.93
C ASP A 94 -1.95 -18.49 21.54
N THR A 95 -2.88 -17.56 21.31
CA THR A 95 -3.51 -17.39 20.00
C THR A 95 -2.52 -16.90 18.95
N VAL A 96 -1.59 -16.02 19.30
CA VAL A 96 -0.51 -15.59 18.39
C VAL A 96 0.36 -16.78 17.98
N LEU A 97 0.75 -17.64 18.92
CA LEU A 97 1.54 -18.84 18.64
C LEU A 97 0.78 -19.84 17.77
N GLU A 98 -0.51 -20.08 18.08
CA GLU A 98 -1.39 -20.94 17.28
C GLU A 98 -1.46 -20.44 15.82
N ARG A 99 -1.62 -19.13 15.63
CA ARG A 99 -1.75 -18.52 14.30
C ARG A 99 -0.43 -18.48 13.54
N ILE A 100 0.69 -18.28 14.23
CA ILE A 100 2.01 -18.44 13.62
C ILE A 100 2.22 -19.89 13.18
N ALA A 101 1.80 -20.88 13.97
CA ALA A 101 1.92 -22.28 13.59
C ALA A 101 1.04 -22.66 12.39
N ALA A 102 -0.19 -22.12 12.32
CA ALA A 102 -1.16 -22.40 11.26
C ALA A 102 -0.89 -21.61 9.97
N ASP A 103 -0.71 -20.29 10.09
CA ASP A 103 -0.68 -19.34 8.98
C ASP A 103 0.76 -18.84 8.69
N GLY A 104 1.70 -19.14 9.58
CA GLY A 104 3.12 -18.78 9.46
C GLY A 104 3.46 -17.37 9.95
N PHE A 105 2.48 -16.50 10.22
CA PHE A 105 2.72 -15.15 10.74
C PHE A 105 1.47 -14.53 11.36
N VAL A 106 1.68 -13.47 12.15
CA VAL A 106 0.66 -12.47 12.50
C VAL A 106 1.25 -11.08 12.32
N LEU A 107 0.38 -10.06 12.16
CA LEU A 107 0.80 -8.69 12.39
C LEU A 107 0.44 -8.29 13.81
N LEU A 108 1.42 -7.79 14.57
CA LEU A 108 1.23 -7.36 15.95
C LEU A 108 1.36 -5.84 16.01
N ALA A 109 0.31 -5.16 16.47
CA ALA A 109 0.34 -3.73 16.69
C ALA A 109 1.06 -3.41 18.01
N GLY A 110 1.84 -2.33 18.01
CA GLY A 110 2.51 -1.85 19.20
C GLY A 110 3.12 -0.47 19.04
N ASP A 111 3.92 -0.09 20.02
CA ASP A 111 4.60 1.19 20.09
C ASP A 111 6.12 1.06 19.85
N VAL A 112 6.60 1.63 18.75
CA VAL A 112 8.02 1.59 18.34
C VAL A 112 9.00 2.16 19.36
N PHE A 113 8.51 2.92 20.35
CA PHE A 113 9.31 3.39 21.48
C PHE A 113 10.09 2.27 22.16
N TYR A 114 9.59 1.02 22.09
CA TYR A 114 10.17 -0.17 22.72
C TYR A 114 11.02 -1.05 21.79
N LEU A 115 11.19 -0.68 20.52
CA LEU A 115 11.93 -1.48 19.53
C LEU A 115 13.27 -0.84 19.17
N GLU A 116 14.38 -1.40 19.64
CA GLU A 116 15.74 -0.85 19.50
C GLU A 116 16.19 -0.55 18.06
N HIS A 117 15.64 -1.27 17.08
CA HIS A 117 15.98 -1.09 15.67
C HIS A 117 15.27 0.10 15.00
N CYS A 118 14.21 0.62 15.62
CA CYS A 118 13.46 1.76 15.08
C CYS A 118 14.17 3.08 15.47
N PRO A 119 14.25 4.08 14.57
CA PRO A 119 14.78 5.42 14.90
C PRO A 119 14.12 6.09 16.11
N GLU A 120 12.86 5.75 16.35
CA GLU A 120 12.01 6.28 17.41
C GLU A 120 12.25 5.65 18.78
N PHE A 121 13.09 4.61 18.88
CA PHE A 121 13.39 3.93 20.13
C PHE A 121 13.77 4.92 21.23
N ARG A 122 13.00 4.90 22.33
CA ARG A 122 13.14 5.82 23.48
C ARG A 122 13.01 7.32 23.18
N ASN A 123 12.61 7.70 21.97
CA ASN A 123 12.51 9.09 21.52
C ASN A 123 11.08 9.52 21.22
N ALA A 124 10.24 8.62 20.68
CA ALA A 124 8.86 8.94 20.31
C ALA A 124 7.93 7.73 20.46
N HIS A 125 6.70 8.00 20.86
CA HIS A 125 5.61 7.02 20.91
C HIS A 125 4.85 7.05 19.58
N LEU A 126 4.96 5.99 18.78
CA LEU A 126 4.25 5.88 17.50
C LEU A 126 3.65 4.49 17.33
N PHE A 127 2.40 4.46 16.88
CA PHE A 127 1.71 3.24 16.50
C PHE A 127 2.40 2.59 15.29
N HIS A 128 2.61 1.28 15.35
CA HIS A 128 3.19 0.51 14.26
C HIS A 128 2.74 -0.95 14.30
N LEU A 129 2.78 -1.63 13.16
CA LEU A 129 2.56 -3.08 13.08
C LEU A 129 3.83 -3.79 12.61
N ILE A 130 4.30 -4.75 13.39
CA ILE A 130 5.41 -5.63 13.04
C ILE A 130 4.90 -7.01 12.62
N ILE A 131 5.70 -7.75 11.85
CA ILE A 131 5.40 -9.14 11.51
C ILE A 131 6.04 -10.04 12.57
N VAL A 132 5.27 -10.92 13.19
CA VAL A 132 5.78 -11.94 14.11
C VAL A 132 5.68 -13.30 13.41
N THR A 133 6.80 -14.03 13.32
CA THR A 133 6.91 -15.26 12.52
C THR A 133 7.30 -16.50 13.31
N GLY A 134 7.69 -16.35 14.57
CA GLY A 134 8.12 -17.48 15.38
C GLY A 134 8.42 -17.12 16.82
N TYR A 135 8.50 -18.15 17.65
CA TYR A 135 8.94 -18.08 19.04
C TYR A 135 9.81 -19.28 19.37
N ASP A 136 10.95 -19.02 19.99
CA ASP A 136 11.83 -20.02 20.56
C ASP A 136 11.67 -20.04 22.09
N ALA A 137 11.06 -21.10 22.60
CA ALA A 137 10.82 -21.31 24.02
C ALA A 137 12.10 -21.57 24.83
N GLN A 138 13.18 -22.06 24.21
CA GLN A 138 14.43 -22.35 24.93
C GLN A 138 15.15 -21.05 25.30
N THR A 139 15.12 -20.07 24.41
CA THR A 139 15.79 -18.79 24.60
C THR A 139 14.84 -17.66 25.00
N ASP A 140 13.52 -17.91 25.04
CA ASP A 140 12.48 -16.90 25.22
C ASP A 140 12.60 -15.75 24.21
N THR A 141 12.74 -16.10 22.93
CA THR A 141 13.00 -15.13 21.85
C THR A 141 11.92 -15.22 20.78
N TRP A 142 11.39 -14.07 20.39
CA TRP A 142 10.45 -13.91 19.28
C TRP A 142 11.20 -13.51 18.02
N ALA A 143 10.88 -14.18 16.91
CA ALA A 143 11.35 -13.80 15.59
C ALA A 143 10.37 -12.79 14.98
N ILE A 144 10.88 -11.63 14.61
CA ILE A 144 10.09 -10.58 13.97
C ILE A 144 10.71 -10.16 12.63
N ILE A 145 9.87 -9.63 11.75
CA ILE A 145 10.28 -8.96 10.52
C ILE A 145 9.67 -7.55 10.58
N ASP A 146 10.50 -6.55 10.34
CA ASP A 146 10.08 -5.16 10.31
C ASP A 146 11.01 -4.31 9.44
N ASP A 147 10.61 -3.07 9.14
CA ASP A 147 11.39 -2.13 8.36
C ASP A 147 12.55 -1.53 9.17
N ASN A 148 13.73 -1.53 8.55
CA ASN A 148 14.85 -0.73 9.03
C ASN A 148 14.63 0.77 8.73
N PRO A 149 15.53 1.68 9.19
CA PRO A 149 15.41 3.11 8.91
C PRO A 149 15.37 3.48 7.42
N ALA A 150 15.88 2.63 6.54
CA ALA A 150 15.82 2.79 5.10
C ALA A 150 14.52 2.23 4.47
N SER A 151 13.55 1.81 5.30
CA SER A 151 12.28 1.18 4.89
C SER A 151 12.46 -0.15 4.14
N VAL A 152 13.51 -0.90 4.47
CA VAL A 152 13.79 -2.24 3.95
C VAL A 152 13.44 -3.26 5.03
N LEU A 153 12.71 -4.31 4.69
CA LEU A 153 12.37 -5.36 5.64
C LEU A 153 13.61 -6.13 6.08
N CYS A 154 13.73 -6.32 7.38
CA CYS A 154 14.83 -6.99 8.04
C CYS A 154 14.30 -7.94 9.12
N HIS A 155 15.07 -8.98 9.41
CA HIS A 155 14.81 -9.88 10.52
C HIS A 155 15.40 -9.33 11.81
N TYR A 156 14.61 -9.37 12.88
CA TYR A 156 15.03 -9.01 14.23
C TYR A 156 14.56 -10.06 15.25
N SER A 157 15.09 -9.95 16.46
CA SER A 157 14.79 -10.86 17.56
C SER A 157 14.62 -10.08 18.85
N TYR A 158 13.53 -10.36 19.58
CA TYR A 158 13.18 -9.67 20.83
C TYR A 158 12.84 -10.67 21.92
N LYS A 159 13.13 -10.33 23.18
CA LYS A 159 12.68 -11.14 24.32
C LYS A 159 11.20 -10.88 24.59
N THR A 160 10.54 -11.82 25.27
CA THR A 160 9.12 -11.65 25.65
C THR A 160 8.83 -10.34 26.39
N PRO A 161 9.66 -9.86 27.33
CA PRO A 161 9.41 -8.59 28.01
C PRO A 161 9.38 -7.38 27.06
N ASP A 162 10.22 -7.36 26.04
CA ASP A 162 10.30 -6.26 25.07
C ASP A 162 9.07 -6.25 24.17
N LEU A 163 8.69 -7.42 23.64
CA LEU A 163 7.52 -7.57 22.79
C LEU A 163 6.21 -7.31 23.57
N ALA A 164 6.16 -7.72 24.84
CA ALA A 164 5.06 -7.39 25.73
C ALA A 164 4.98 -5.88 26.01
N ALA A 165 6.12 -5.20 26.20
CA ALA A 165 6.15 -3.76 26.40
C ALA A 165 5.70 -3.00 25.14
N PHE A 166 6.17 -3.42 23.96
CA PHE A 166 5.73 -2.93 22.66
C PHE A 166 4.21 -3.02 22.50
N TYR A 167 3.62 -4.18 22.82
CA TYR A 167 2.18 -4.40 22.68
C TYR A 167 1.35 -3.68 23.75
N ASN A 168 1.69 -3.86 25.03
CA ASN A 168 0.85 -3.43 26.16
C ASN A 168 0.75 -1.91 26.30
N ASN A 169 1.80 -1.19 25.91
CA ASN A 169 1.87 0.27 26.02
C ASN A 169 1.35 1.00 24.77
N ASN A 170 0.85 0.26 23.78
CA ASN A 170 0.24 0.87 22.61
C ASN A 170 -1.18 1.36 22.90
N SER A 171 -1.58 2.40 22.17
CA SER A 171 -2.94 2.96 22.21
C SER A 171 -4.00 1.99 21.69
N VAL A 172 -3.63 1.11 20.75
CA VAL A 172 -4.51 0.10 20.16
C VAL A 172 -3.84 -1.27 20.28
N ARG A 173 -4.37 -2.10 21.17
CA ARG A 173 -3.88 -3.47 21.39
C ARG A 173 -4.56 -4.38 20.38
N GLU A 174 -3.92 -4.56 19.23
CA GLU A 174 -4.45 -5.32 18.09
C GLU A 174 -3.41 -6.34 17.60
N PHE A 175 -3.87 -7.53 17.21
CA PHE A 175 -3.12 -8.33 16.25
C PHE A 175 -4.02 -8.80 15.11
N ARG A 176 -3.43 -9.02 13.93
CA ARG A 176 -4.13 -9.44 12.72
C ARG A 176 -3.70 -10.83 12.30
N THR A 177 -4.68 -11.66 11.97
CA THR A 177 -4.51 -13.03 11.46
C THR A 177 -4.97 -13.12 10.01
N TYR A 178 -4.43 -14.08 9.26
CA TYR A 178 -4.64 -14.23 7.82
C TYR A 178 -4.83 -15.70 7.46
N ALA A 179 -5.97 -16.27 7.83
CA ALA A 179 -6.23 -17.68 7.60
C ALA A 179 -6.48 -17.95 6.11
N ALA A 180 -5.85 -18.97 5.54
CA ALA A 180 -6.11 -19.37 4.16
C ALA A 180 -7.52 -19.92 4.00
N LEU A 181 -8.22 -19.50 2.94
CA LEU A 181 -9.49 -20.05 2.51
C LEU A 181 -9.28 -21.08 1.40
N ALA A 182 -10.24 -22.00 1.25
CA ALA A 182 -10.14 -23.10 0.30
C ALA A 182 -10.18 -22.66 -1.17
N THR A 183 -10.70 -21.47 -1.46
CA THR A 183 -10.95 -20.98 -2.81
C THR A 183 -10.52 -19.54 -2.95
N GLN A 184 -9.95 -19.23 -4.11
CA GLN A 184 -9.67 -17.88 -4.58
C GLN A 184 -10.64 -17.59 -5.73
N ASP A 185 -11.17 -16.37 -5.78
CA ASP A 185 -12.19 -15.99 -6.77
C ASP A 185 -11.66 -14.88 -7.69
N THR A 186 -10.93 -15.31 -8.71
CA THR A 186 -10.41 -14.41 -9.75
C THR A 186 -11.53 -13.71 -10.51
N ALA A 187 -12.68 -14.37 -10.70
CA ALA A 187 -13.83 -13.77 -11.37
C ALA A 187 -14.42 -12.62 -10.56
N ALA A 188 -14.50 -12.77 -9.23
CA ALA A 188 -14.87 -11.68 -8.33
C ALA A 188 -13.87 -10.51 -8.40
N ALA A 189 -12.56 -10.77 -8.52
CA ALA A 189 -11.55 -9.72 -8.69
C ALA A 189 -11.73 -8.93 -9.99
N LEU A 190 -12.01 -9.63 -11.10
CA LEU A 190 -12.32 -9.01 -12.38
C LEU A 190 -13.66 -8.25 -12.35
N HIS A 191 -14.67 -8.78 -11.69
CA HIS A 191 -15.94 -8.08 -11.47
C HIS A 191 -15.74 -6.79 -10.67
N ARG A 192 -14.97 -6.87 -9.58
CA ARG A 192 -14.64 -5.74 -8.71
C ARG A 192 -13.88 -4.64 -9.47
N PHE A 193 -12.91 -5.02 -10.29
CA PHE A 193 -12.19 -4.11 -11.18
C PHE A 193 -13.15 -3.38 -12.13
N ARG A 194 -14.05 -4.11 -12.81
CA ARG A 194 -15.00 -3.50 -13.76
C ARG A 194 -15.97 -2.55 -13.08
N ALA A 195 -16.55 -2.96 -11.95
CA ALA A 195 -17.42 -2.11 -11.15
C ALA A 195 -16.72 -0.82 -10.71
N HIS A 196 -15.45 -0.92 -10.28
CA HIS A 196 -14.64 0.23 -9.92
C HIS A 196 -14.38 1.16 -11.11
N GLN A 197 -13.95 0.64 -12.27
CA GLN A 197 -13.68 1.49 -13.43
C GLN A 197 -14.94 2.18 -13.96
N LYS A 198 -16.09 1.50 -13.95
CA LYS A 198 -17.36 2.08 -14.40
C LYS A 198 -17.80 3.27 -13.54
N GLY A 199 -17.53 3.23 -12.25
CA GLY A 199 -17.82 4.33 -11.32
C GLY A 199 -16.74 5.41 -11.24
N ARG A 200 -15.58 5.19 -11.86
CA ARG A 200 -14.41 6.05 -11.70
C ARG A 200 -14.52 7.31 -12.56
N THR A 201 -14.30 8.47 -11.94
CA THR A 201 -14.10 9.75 -12.61
C THR A 201 -12.79 10.39 -12.16
N ASP A 202 -12.08 11.02 -13.08
CA ASP A 202 -10.82 11.71 -12.78
C ASP A 202 -10.65 12.92 -13.70
N SER A 203 -10.73 14.12 -13.12
CA SER A 203 -10.60 15.40 -13.83
C SER A 203 -9.14 15.78 -14.10
N LEU A 204 -8.19 15.06 -13.50
CA LEU A 204 -6.75 15.32 -13.59
C LEU A 204 -6.31 16.67 -13.02
N VAL A 205 -7.16 17.35 -12.23
CA VAL A 205 -6.90 18.70 -11.68
C VAL A 205 -5.67 18.73 -10.77
N LEU A 206 -5.34 17.62 -10.10
CA LEU A 206 -4.09 17.51 -9.33
C LEU A 206 -2.86 17.83 -10.19
N LEU A 207 -2.86 17.33 -11.43
CA LEU A 207 -1.72 17.39 -12.34
C LEU A 207 -1.79 18.65 -13.21
N THR A 208 -2.96 18.95 -13.78
CA THR A 208 -3.14 20.11 -14.66
C THR A 208 -3.12 21.44 -13.89
N GLY A 209 -3.58 21.45 -12.64
CA GLY A 209 -3.61 22.61 -11.75
C GLY A 209 -2.36 22.80 -10.88
N ILE A 210 -1.31 21.97 -11.05
CA ILE A 210 -0.13 22.03 -10.16
C ILE A 210 0.57 23.39 -10.18
N HIS A 211 0.56 24.07 -11.33
CA HIS A 211 1.12 25.41 -11.46
C HIS A 211 0.45 26.39 -10.50
N ASP A 212 -0.87 26.36 -10.43
CA ASP A 212 -1.66 27.27 -9.61
C ASP A 212 -1.50 26.95 -8.12
N LEU A 213 -1.37 25.67 -7.77
CA LEU A 213 -1.04 25.24 -6.41
C LEU A 213 0.31 25.84 -5.96
N LEU A 214 1.34 25.76 -6.82
CA LEU A 214 2.68 26.27 -6.56
C LEU A 214 2.77 27.81 -6.55
N ALA A 215 1.95 28.49 -7.36
CA ALA A 215 1.91 29.94 -7.46
C ALA A 215 1.02 30.59 -6.38
N SER A 216 0.21 29.81 -5.66
CA SER A 216 -0.72 30.32 -4.66
C SER A 216 0.03 30.97 -3.49
N PRO A 217 -0.21 32.27 -3.20
CA PRO A 217 0.43 32.97 -2.09
C PRO A 217 -0.08 32.52 -0.71
N TRP A 218 -1.17 31.73 -0.69
CA TRP A 218 -1.80 31.24 0.54
C TRP A 218 -1.21 29.93 1.05
N ASN A 219 -0.35 29.29 0.27
CA ASN A 219 0.29 28.04 0.64
C ASN A 219 1.66 28.30 1.25
N ASP A 220 1.91 27.73 2.42
CA ASP A 220 3.28 27.60 2.91
C ASP A 220 4.05 26.66 1.96
N PRO A 221 5.17 27.12 1.34
CA PRO A 221 5.87 26.31 0.35
C PRO A 221 6.38 24.99 0.91
N GLY A 222 6.93 24.98 2.14
CA GLY A 222 7.49 23.77 2.74
C GLY A 222 6.43 22.70 2.97
N VAL A 223 5.28 23.10 3.51
CA VAL A 223 4.12 22.23 3.71
C VAL A 223 3.57 21.74 2.37
N LEU A 224 3.41 22.63 1.38
CA LEU A 224 2.89 22.26 0.06
C LEU A 224 3.79 21.27 -0.66
N PHE A 225 5.11 21.50 -0.72
CA PHE A 225 6.04 20.58 -1.37
C PHE A 225 6.03 19.21 -0.68
N GLY A 226 5.93 19.16 0.65
CA GLY A 226 5.78 17.92 1.41
C GLY A 226 4.53 17.14 0.97
N HIS A 227 3.38 17.79 0.93
CA HIS A 227 2.12 17.14 0.52
C HIS A 227 2.08 16.78 -0.96
N LEU A 228 2.63 17.60 -1.87
CA LEU A 228 2.76 17.26 -3.28
C LEU A 228 3.68 16.04 -3.48
N GLY A 229 4.78 15.96 -2.71
CA GLY A 229 5.66 14.79 -2.73
C GLY A 229 4.96 13.52 -2.27
N GLN A 230 4.11 13.61 -1.24
CA GLN A 230 3.27 12.49 -0.78
C GLN A 230 2.21 12.10 -1.82
N ALA A 231 1.52 13.08 -2.41
CA ALA A 231 0.53 12.85 -3.46
C ALA A 231 1.13 12.11 -4.67
N MET A 232 2.31 12.53 -5.14
CA MET A 232 2.99 11.85 -6.24
C MET A 232 3.53 10.46 -5.86
N SER A 233 3.90 10.26 -4.60
CA SER A 233 4.24 8.94 -4.05
C SER A 233 3.04 7.98 -4.13
N ILE A 234 1.87 8.42 -3.68
CA ILE A 234 0.62 7.65 -3.73
C ILE A 234 0.25 7.34 -5.17
N LEU A 235 0.27 8.35 -6.06
CA LEU A 235 -0.01 8.15 -7.48
C LEU A 235 0.92 7.08 -8.05
N ALA A 236 2.23 7.21 -7.83
CA ALA A 236 3.21 6.26 -8.33
C ALA A 236 2.98 4.83 -7.81
N GLY A 237 2.76 4.66 -6.50
CA GLY A 237 2.56 3.33 -5.92
C GLY A 237 1.22 2.70 -6.30
N SER A 238 0.16 3.51 -6.43
CA SER A 238 -1.17 3.05 -6.86
C SER A 238 -1.12 2.46 -8.28
N ARG A 239 -0.45 3.14 -9.22
CA ARG A 239 -0.25 2.65 -10.60
C ARG A 239 0.61 1.40 -10.65
N ARG A 240 1.63 1.29 -9.79
CA ARG A 240 2.45 0.08 -9.70
C ARG A 240 1.64 -1.14 -9.24
N CYS A 241 0.86 -0.97 -8.18
CA CYS A 241 -0.02 -2.03 -7.66
C CYS A 241 -1.05 -2.44 -8.72
N PHE A 242 -1.68 -1.46 -9.36
CA PHE A 242 -2.66 -1.70 -10.41
C PHE A 242 -2.05 -2.37 -11.66
N GLY A 243 -0.82 -2.02 -12.03
CA GLY A 243 -0.08 -2.69 -13.10
C GLY A 243 0.15 -4.18 -12.83
N ALA A 244 0.38 -4.58 -11.57
CA ALA A 244 0.47 -6.00 -11.22
C ALA A 244 -0.87 -6.72 -11.40
N PHE A 245 -1.99 -6.12 -10.98
CA PHE A 245 -3.33 -6.67 -11.27
C PHE A 245 -3.56 -6.84 -12.78
N LEU A 246 -3.27 -5.80 -13.57
CA LEU A 246 -3.46 -5.85 -15.02
C LEU A 246 -2.65 -6.97 -15.67
N ARG A 247 -1.41 -7.17 -15.23
CA ARG A 247 -0.51 -8.20 -15.78
C ARG A 247 -0.94 -9.61 -15.39
N ASP A 248 -1.14 -9.83 -14.09
CA ASP A 248 -1.19 -11.16 -13.51
C ASP A 248 -2.61 -11.70 -13.41
N VAL A 249 -3.61 -10.80 -13.39
CA VAL A 249 -5.03 -11.13 -13.21
C VAL A 249 -5.85 -10.81 -14.46
N ALA A 250 -5.76 -9.58 -14.97
CA ALA A 250 -6.52 -9.19 -16.17
C ALA A 250 -5.87 -9.64 -17.49
N HIS A 251 -4.63 -10.14 -17.43
CA HIS A 251 -3.83 -10.57 -18.58
C HIS A 251 -3.67 -9.50 -19.68
N GLN A 252 -3.49 -8.25 -19.26
CA GLN A 252 -3.28 -7.07 -20.11
C GLN A 252 -1.86 -6.51 -19.95
N PRO A 253 -0.82 -7.18 -20.48
CA PRO A 253 0.57 -6.78 -20.28
C PRO A 253 0.89 -5.38 -20.84
N ASP A 254 0.27 -4.97 -21.95
CA ASP A 254 0.50 -3.65 -22.53
C ASP A 254 -0.03 -2.53 -21.63
N LEU A 255 -1.23 -2.71 -21.07
CA LEU A 255 -1.79 -1.77 -20.09
C LEU A 255 -1.01 -1.79 -18.78
N ALA A 256 -0.51 -2.96 -18.36
CA ALA A 256 0.38 -3.04 -17.20
C ALA A 256 1.68 -2.23 -17.43
N ASN A 257 2.27 -2.30 -18.62
CA ASN A 257 3.45 -1.51 -18.98
C ASN A 257 3.14 0.00 -19.03
N MET A 258 1.96 0.39 -19.49
CA MET A 258 1.50 1.79 -19.40
C MET A 258 1.39 2.25 -17.94
N ALA A 259 0.80 1.44 -17.06
CA ALA A 259 0.69 1.73 -15.62
C ALA A 259 2.07 1.86 -14.95
N ASP A 260 3.02 0.97 -15.29
CA ASP A 260 4.41 1.06 -14.83
C ASP A 260 5.08 2.37 -15.29
N ALA A 261 4.88 2.76 -16.56
CA ALA A 261 5.43 4.00 -17.08
C ALA A 261 4.84 5.24 -16.39
N LEU A 262 3.55 5.21 -16.04
CA LEU A 262 2.90 6.26 -15.22
C LEU A 262 3.51 6.32 -13.82
N SER A 263 3.72 5.15 -13.19
CA SER A 263 4.39 5.04 -11.89
C SER A 263 5.78 5.70 -11.92
N ASP A 264 6.60 5.39 -12.93
CA ASP A 264 7.94 5.96 -13.09
C ASP A 264 7.91 7.48 -13.31
N ARG A 265 6.96 7.98 -14.10
CA ARG A 265 6.79 9.42 -14.35
C ARG A 265 6.36 10.16 -13.08
N ALA A 266 5.41 9.62 -12.32
CA ALA A 266 4.97 10.17 -11.04
C ALA A 266 6.12 10.19 -10.03
N PHE A 267 6.94 9.13 -9.97
CA PHE A 267 8.12 9.09 -9.10
C PHE A 267 9.16 10.15 -9.46
N LYS A 268 9.47 10.31 -10.76
CA LYS A 268 10.38 11.38 -11.22
C LYS A 268 9.83 12.78 -10.89
N LEU A 269 8.51 12.98 -11.00
CA LEU A 269 7.87 14.23 -10.62
C LEU A 269 7.99 14.49 -9.10
N ARG A 270 7.80 13.46 -8.27
CA ARG A 270 8.06 13.52 -6.82
C ARG A 270 9.50 13.97 -6.51
N GLU A 271 10.49 13.41 -7.20
CA GLU A 271 11.90 13.80 -6.99
C GLU A 271 12.13 15.28 -7.31
N LEU A 272 11.57 15.77 -8.43
CA LEU A 272 11.65 17.19 -8.80
C LEU A 272 10.99 18.10 -7.75
N ILE A 273 9.81 17.71 -7.25
CA ILE A 273 9.10 18.42 -6.18
C ILE A 273 9.94 18.45 -4.90
N THR A 274 10.57 17.32 -4.55
CA THR A 274 11.45 17.21 -3.38
C THR A 274 12.66 18.13 -3.51
N PHE A 275 13.34 18.12 -4.66
CA PHE A 275 14.48 19.01 -4.90
C PHE A 275 14.08 20.49 -4.88
N ALA A 276 12.92 20.83 -5.43
CA ALA A 276 12.39 22.20 -5.38
C ALA A 276 12.09 22.63 -3.94
N GLY A 277 11.46 21.77 -3.13
CA GLY A 277 11.19 22.03 -1.70
C GLY A 277 12.45 22.21 -0.86
N LEU A 278 13.58 21.60 -1.26
CA LEU A 278 14.89 21.82 -0.64
C LEU A 278 15.63 23.07 -1.17
N GLY A 279 15.00 23.88 -2.02
CA GLY A 279 15.62 25.05 -2.63
C GLY A 279 16.72 24.74 -3.67
N LYS A 280 16.84 23.48 -4.10
CA LYS A 280 17.90 23.03 -5.02
C LYS A 280 17.57 23.28 -6.49
N MET A 281 16.34 23.70 -6.82
CA MET A 281 15.89 23.96 -8.18
C MET A 281 14.70 24.93 -8.19
N PRO A 282 14.61 25.88 -9.15
CA PRO A 282 13.42 26.71 -9.32
C PRO A 282 12.21 25.85 -9.78
N PRO A 283 11.02 25.98 -9.14
CA PRO A 283 9.85 25.17 -9.47
C PRO A 283 9.24 25.48 -10.85
N SER A 284 9.44 26.71 -11.33
CA SER A 284 8.49 27.45 -12.18
C SER A 284 8.38 27.01 -13.65
N ARG A 285 9.11 25.99 -14.09
CA ARG A 285 8.94 25.44 -15.46
C ARG A 285 8.98 23.92 -15.55
N ARG A 286 9.87 23.25 -14.82
CA ARG A 286 10.05 21.79 -14.94
C ARG A 286 8.91 21.00 -14.31
N ILE A 287 8.42 21.41 -13.14
CA ILE A 287 7.35 20.70 -12.42
C ILE A 287 6.03 20.77 -13.22
N PRO A 288 5.54 21.95 -13.63
CA PRO A 288 4.30 22.03 -14.42
C PRO A 288 4.38 21.27 -15.76
N ALA A 289 5.50 21.35 -16.48
CA ALA A 289 5.67 20.64 -17.74
C ALA A 289 5.60 19.11 -17.56
N ARG A 290 6.31 18.57 -16.55
CA ARG A 290 6.26 17.14 -16.23
C ARG A 290 4.90 16.68 -15.72
N ALA A 291 4.20 17.51 -14.97
CA ALA A 291 2.84 17.22 -14.54
C ALA A 291 1.86 17.19 -15.71
N ALA A 292 1.99 18.09 -16.69
CA ALA A 292 1.19 18.09 -17.91
C ALA A 292 1.46 16.83 -18.77
N GLU A 293 2.72 16.43 -18.93
CA GLU A 293 3.09 15.18 -19.61
C GLU A 293 2.51 13.94 -18.91
N LEU A 294 2.50 13.94 -17.57
CA LEU A 294 1.89 12.87 -16.79
C LEU A 294 0.36 12.87 -16.94
N ALA A 295 -0.28 14.04 -16.89
CA ALA A 295 -1.73 14.17 -17.07
C ALA A 295 -2.20 13.64 -18.45
N ALA A 296 -1.49 13.99 -19.52
CA ALA A 296 -1.80 13.49 -20.85
C ALA A 296 -1.72 11.95 -20.90
N ALA A 297 -0.68 11.36 -20.30
CA ALA A 297 -0.52 9.91 -20.27
C ALA A 297 -1.55 9.21 -19.37
N GLU A 298 -1.96 9.81 -18.25
CA GLU A 298 -3.06 9.31 -17.41
C GLU A 298 -4.40 9.33 -18.17
N ALA A 299 -4.63 10.35 -18.99
CA ALA A 299 -5.82 10.44 -19.83
C ALA A 299 -5.83 9.33 -20.89
N ASP A 300 -4.71 9.14 -21.60
CA ASP A 300 -4.57 8.06 -22.60
C ASP A 300 -4.75 6.68 -21.96
N PHE A 301 -4.16 6.44 -20.80
CA PHE A 301 -4.32 5.20 -20.05
C PHE A 301 -5.76 4.96 -19.60
N SER A 302 -6.43 6.00 -19.09
CA SER A 302 -7.84 5.92 -18.68
C SER A 302 -8.75 5.61 -19.87
N ALA A 303 -8.49 6.20 -21.04
CA ALA A 303 -9.24 5.88 -22.27
C ALA A 303 -9.08 4.41 -22.67
N SER A 304 -7.86 3.87 -22.61
CA SER A 304 -7.63 2.45 -22.92
C SER A 304 -8.29 1.50 -21.92
N LEU A 305 -8.36 1.86 -20.64
CA LEU A 305 -9.08 1.07 -19.62
C LEU A 305 -10.59 1.06 -19.85
N ILE A 306 -11.17 2.16 -20.35
CA ILE A 306 -12.60 2.20 -20.71
C ILE A 306 -12.87 1.20 -21.84
N THR A 307 -12.04 1.19 -22.88
CA THR A 307 -12.15 0.22 -23.99
C THR A 307 -12.06 -1.23 -23.49
N LEU A 308 -11.10 -1.54 -22.61
CA LEU A 308 -10.99 -2.87 -22.00
C LEU A 308 -12.24 -3.24 -21.21
N THR A 309 -12.78 -2.31 -20.42
CA THR A 309 -13.95 -2.58 -19.59
C THR A 309 -15.18 -2.89 -20.46
N GLN A 310 -15.32 -2.18 -21.58
CA GLN A 310 -16.39 -2.43 -22.55
C GLN A 310 -16.25 -3.79 -23.23
N SER A 311 -15.05 -4.18 -23.68
CA SER A 311 -14.84 -5.49 -24.32
C SER A 311 -15.14 -6.66 -23.37
N LEU A 312 -14.77 -6.52 -22.08
CA LEU A 312 -15.06 -7.54 -21.07
C LEU A 312 -16.55 -7.65 -20.71
N GLU A 313 -17.37 -6.62 -20.95
CA GLU A 313 -18.83 -6.69 -20.77
C GLU A 313 -19.49 -7.44 -21.95
N GLU A 314 -18.99 -7.26 -23.17
CA GLU A 314 -19.51 -7.94 -24.37
C GLU A 314 -19.30 -9.46 -24.33
N ASP A 315 -18.12 -9.91 -23.88
CA ASP A 315 -17.79 -11.34 -23.78
C ASP A 315 -18.73 -12.08 -22.80
N GLU A 316 -19.05 -11.49 -21.64
CA GLU A 316 -19.98 -12.11 -20.68
C GLU A 316 -21.41 -12.22 -21.22
N THR A 317 -21.87 -11.22 -21.98
CA THR A 317 -23.21 -11.28 -22.58
C THR A 317 -23.33 -12.37 -23.65
N ASN A 318 -22.24 -12.67 -24.36
CA ASN A 318 -22.20 -13.74 -25.36
C ASN A 318 -22.14 -15.14 -24.73
N ASP A 319 -21.41 -15.31 -23.63
CA ASP A 319 -21.36 -16.58 -22.89
C ASP A 319 -22.71 -16.95 -22.26
N LEU A 320 -23.49 -15.96 -21.83
CA LEU A 320 -24.85 -16.19 -21.30
C LEU A 320 -25.87 -16.57 -22.41
N CYS A 321 -25.63 -16.18 -23.66
CA CYS A 321 -26.53 -16.48 -24.78
C CYS A 321 -26.24 -17.84 -25.45
N THR A 322 -25.03 -18.39 -25.29
CA THR A 322 -24.62 -19.66 -25.91
C THR A 322 -24.88 -20.89 -25.03
N HIS A 323 -25.24 -20.67 -23.76
CA HIS A 323 -25.56 -21.72 -22.79
C HIS A 323 -27.03 -21.71 -22.30
N GLY A 324 -27.90 -20.98 -23.00
CA GLY A 324 -29.36 -20.95 -22.78
C GLY A 324 -30.15 -21.91 -23.66
#